data_AF-A0A239EDG0-F1
#
_entry.id   AF-A0A239EDG0-F1
#
_cell.length_a   1.000
_cell.length_b   1.000
_cell.length_c   1.000
_cell.angle_alpha   90.00
_cell.angle_beta   90.00
_cell.angle_gamma   90.00
#
_symmetry.space_group_name_H-M   'P 1'
#
loop_
_entity.id
_entity.type
_entity.pdbx_description
1 polymer ?
#
loop_
_entity_poly.entity_id
_entity_poly.type
_entity_poly.pdbx_seq_one_letter_code
_entity_poly.pdbx_strand_id
1 'polypeptide(L)' 'MESAKVREYEYRVVTLTPDTSRNEARELLTQAAEYGQWELARSRWYIGGMRKVWLRRRVMRVRSTL' A
#
# COMPACT_ATOMS: atom_id res chain seq x y z
N MET A 1 5.11 -32.89 1.03
CA MET A 1 5.43 -31.77 0.13
C MET A 1 4.71 -30.55 0.67
N GLU A 2 5.45 -29.70 1.37
CA GLU A 2 4.90 -28.53 2.06
C GLU A 2 4.50 -27.49 1.01
N SER A 3 3.19 -27.30 0.81
CA SER A 3 2.69 -26.23 -0.04
C SER A 3 3.19 -24.91 0.53
N ALA A 4 4.18 -24.30 -0.12
CA ALA A 4 4.60 -22.94 0.17
C ALA A 4 3.36 -22.06 0.13
N LYS A 5 2.85 -21.65 1.30
CA LYS A 5 1.75 -20.69 1.41
C LYS A 5 2.23 -19.43 0.70
N VAL A 6 1.79 -19.23 -0.55
CA VAL A 6 1.94 -17.95 -1.22
C VAL A 6 1.27 -16.96 -0.29
N ARG A 7 2.07 -16.11 0.37
CA ARG A 7 1.54 -15.03 1.19
C ARG A 7 0.87 -14.09 0.20
N GLU A 8 -0.44 -14.21 0.08
CA GLU A 8 -1.24 -13.36 -0.79
C GLU A 8 -1.15 -11.94 -0.25
N TYR A 9 -0.47 -11.08 -1.00
CA TYR A 9 -0.41 -9.66 -0.72
C TYR A 9 -1.33 -8.94 -1.70
N GLU A 10 -2.14 -8.04 -1.17
CA GLU A 10 -2.86 -7.07 -2.00
C GLU A 10 -1.98 -5.85 -2.18
N TYR A 11 -1.97 -5.29 -3.39
CA TYR A 11 -1.18 -4.12 -3.74
C TYR A 11 -2.10 -2.97 -4.13
N ARG A 12 -1.79 -1.77 -3.66
CA ARG A 12 -2.46 -0.53 -4.05
C ARG A 12 -1.43 0.50 -4.46
N VAL A 13 -1.72 1.26 -5.52
CA VAL A 13 -0.88 2.36 -5.96
C VAL A 13 -1.56 3.68 -5.60
N VAL A 14 -0.85 4.53 -4.88
CA VAL A 14 -1.23 5.91 -4.60
C VAL A 14 -0.39 6.81 -5.47
N THR A 15 -1.05 7.66 -6.26
CA THR A 15 -0.37 8.69 -7.06
C THR A 15 -0.52 10.01 -6.33
N LEU A 16 0.60 10.61 -5.96
CA LEU A 16 0.67 11.94 -5.35
C LEU A 16 1.07 12.92 -6.46
N THR A 17 0.28 13.96 -6.61
CA THR A 17 0.54 15.05 -7.55
C THR A 17 1.60 15.99 -6.97
N PRO A 18 2.24 16.83 -7.80
CA PRO A 18 3.22 17.81 -7.32
C PRO A 18 2.66 18.83 -6.32
N ASP A 19 1.35 19.12 -6.36
CA ASP A 19 0.66 19.95 -5.36
C ASP A 19 0.48 19.22 -4.01
N THR A 20 0.59 17.90 -3.99
CA THR A 20 0.47 17.13 -2.76
C THR A 20 1.68 17.40 -1.87
N SER A 21 1.46 18.15 -0.80
CA SER A 21 2.48 18.45 0.20
C SER A 21 3.00 17.19 0.89
N ARG A 22 4.22 17.28 1.42
CA ARG A 22 4.84 16.15 2.15
C ARG A 22 4.01 15.72 3.37
N ASN A 23 3.38 16.67 4.06
CA ASN A 23 2.55 16.34 5.23
C ASN A 23 1.26 15.62 4.81
N GLU A 24 0.54 16.14 3.82
CA GLU A 24 -0.63 15.46 3.22
C GLU A 24 -0.31 14.03 2.80
N ALA A 25 0.81 13.83 2.08
CA ALA A 25 1.27 12.52 1.69
C ALA A 25 1.55 11.60 2.90
N ARG A 26 2.12 12.14 3.98
CA ARG A 26 2.38 11.39 5.21
C ARG A 26 1.07 10.97 5.87
N GLU A 27 0.12 11.90 6.02
CA GLU A 27 -1.17 11.65 6.64
C GLU A 27 -1.96 10.59 5.86
N LEU A 28 -2.01 10.69 4.54
CA LEU A 28 -2.63 9.68 3.66
C LEU A 28 -2.05 8.28 3.86
N LEU A 29 -0.71 8.18 3.91
CA LEU A 29 -0.02 6.90 4.08
C LEU A 29 -0.18 6.35 5.50
N THR A 30 -0.17 7.23 6.51
CA THR A 30 -0.43 6.87 7.91
C THR A 30 -1.84 6.34 8.09
N GLN A 31 -2.86 7.05 7.57
CA GLN A 31 -4.25 6.58 7.62
C GLN A 31 -4.41 5.23 6.89
N ALA A 32 -3.76 5.05 5.73
CA ALA A 32 -3.78 3.77 5.05
C ALA A 32 -3.16 2.65 5.91
N ALA A 33 -2.06 2.93 6.62
CA ALA A 33 -1.43 1.98 7.53
C ALA A 33 -2.33 1.65 8.73
N GLU A 34 -2.92 2.65 9.38
CA GLU A 34 -3.75 2.49 10.57
C GLU A 34 -5.04 1.73 10.25
N TYR A 35 -5.82 2.20 9.27
CA TYR A 35 -7.16 1.66 9.00
C TYR A 35 -7.14 0.44 8.08
N GLY A 36 -6.19 0.37 7.15
CA GLY A 36 -6.15 -0.68 6.12
C GLY A 36 -5.04 -1.70 6.29
N GLN A 37 -4.18 -1.53 7.31
CA GLN A 37 -2.98 -2.35 7.54
C GLN A 37 -2.08 -2.37 6.29
N TRP A 38 -2.03 -1.23 5.60
CA TRP A 38 -1.18 -1.03 4.42
C TRP A 38 0.24 -0.68 4.83
N GLU A 39 1.21 -1.39 4.26
CA GLU A 39 2.63 -1.14 4.45
C GLU A 39 3.23 -0.53 3.18
N LEU A 40 4.19 0.38 3.35
CA LEU A 40 4.93 0.96 2.23
C LEU A 40 5.81 -0.10 1.56
N ALA A 41 5.52 -0.43 0.31
CA ALA A 41 6.29 -1.41 -0.48
C ALA A 41 7.35 -0.74 -1.37
N ARG A 42 7.00 0.40 -1.98
CA ARG A 42 7.90 1.16 -2.86
C ARG A 42 7.46 2.61 -2.95
N SER A 43 8.40 3.52 -3.17
CA SER A 43 8.11 4.88 -3.61
C SER A 43 8.95 5.23 -4.83
N ARG A 44 8.38 5.99 -5.77
CA ARG A 44 9.09 6.46 -6.96
C ARG A 44 8.70 7.89 -7.24
N TRP A 45 9.70 8.70 -7.48
CA TRP A 45 9.56 10.08 -7.91
C TRP A 45 9.72 10.14 -9.42
N TYR A 46 8.89 10.94 -10.08
CA TYR A 46 8.92 11.17 -11.51
C TYR A 46 9.30 12.62 -11.80
N ILE A 47 9.87 12.84 -12.98
CA ILE A 47 10.11 14.17 -13.52
C ILE A 47 8.76 14.88 -13.64
N GLY A 48 8.69 16.14 -13.19
CA GLY A 48 7.43 16.89 -13.05
C GLY A 48 6.80 16.82 -11.66
N GLY A 49 7.47 16.22 -10.67
CA GLY A 49 7.08 16.28 -9.26
C GLY A 49 5.99 15.28 -8.85
N MET A 50 5.51 14.46 -9.78
CA MET A 50 4.61 13.36 -9.46
C MET A 50 5.35 12.27 -8.69
N ARG A 51 4.66 11.66 -7.72
CA ARG A 51 5.17 10.51 -6.97
C ARG A 51 4.19 9.36 -7.06
N LYS A 52 4.69 8.15 -7.23
CA LYS A 52 3.89 6.94 -7.03
C LYS A 52 4.38 6.19 -5.82
N VAL A 53 3.44 5.78 -5.00
CA VAL A 53 3.67 5.01 -3.79
C VAL A 53 2.92 3.70 -3.92
N TRP A 54 3.63 2.60 -3.81
CA TRP A 54 3.04 1.27 -3.76
C TRP A 54 2.88 0.88 -2.31
N LEU A 55 1.66 0.55 -1.95
CA LEU A 55 1.28 -0.01 -0.68
C LEU A 55 1.02 -1.50 -0.86
N ARG A 56 1.33 -2.30 0.15
CA ARG A 56 0.97 -3.71 0.21
C ARG A 56 0.30 -4.02 1.53
N ARG A 57 -0.68 -4.92 1.55
CA ARG A 57 -1.21 -5.50 2.79
C ARG A 57 -1.34 -7.01 2.64
N ARG A 58 -1.25 -7.73 3.75
CA ARG A 58 -1.43 -9.18 3.75
C ARG A 58 -2.92 -9.52 3.68
N VAL A 59 -3.31 -10.33 2.69
CA VAL A 59 -4.68 -10.85 2.60
C VAL A 59 -4.83 -11.97 3.63
N MET A 60 -5.72 -11.77 4.60
CA MET A 60 -6.16 -12.83 5.49
C MET A 60 -7.32 -13.57 4.81
N ARG A 61 -7.06 -14.78 4.29
CA ARG A 61 -8.15 -15.67 3.85
C ARG A 61 -8.94 -16.09 5.09
N VAL A 62 -10.08 -15.44 5.32
CA VAL A 62 -11.10 -15.96 6.24
C VAL A 62 -11.72 -17.16 5.57
N ARG A 63 -11.61 -18.35 6.16
CA ARG A 63 -12.43 -19.49 5.75
C ARG A 63 -13.85 -19.18 6.18
N SER A 64 -14.73 -18.87 5.23
CA SER A 64 -16.17 -18.82 5.47
C SER A 64 -16.64 -20.22 5.87
N THR A 65 -16.99 -20.40 7.13
CA THR A 65 -17.81 -21.53 7.59
C THR A 65 -19.27 -21.14 7.40
N LEU A 66 -19.86 -21.61 6.29
CA LEU A 66 -21.30 -21.79 6.13
C LEU A 66 -21.61 -23.27 6.32
#